data_AF-H9UMB2-F1
#
_entry.id   AF-H9UMB2-F1
#
_cell.length_a   1.000
_cell.length_b   1.000
_cell.length_c   1.000
_cell.angle_alpha   90.00
_cell.angle_beta   90.00
_cell.angle_gamma   90.00
#
_symmetry.space_group_name_H-M   'P 1'
#
loop_
_entity.id
_entity.type
_entity.pdbx_description
1 polymer ?
#
loop_
_entity_poly.entity_id
_entity_poly.type
_entity_poly.pdbx_seq_one_letter_code
_entity_poly.pdbx_strand_id
1 'polypeptide(L)'
;MNQAKLTIQRTSQWINSGSSYRVLLDGEEQGSVADGQQITLEVEPGTHTVAITIGRSRSRPLTISLEPAEEKQVVCGSKLTGWHRWLALYYAILPITDLYIAEFQEGMQIVYPELTRDEVVRRGLLHFIWHIGIIGWGLPVGLFVYVVLLLLNLSDLSPLAALLNLVSTLGIFALGGVIFGLVMWPTFRSTSRETDTDSN
;
A
#
# COMPACT_ATOMS: atom_id res chain seq x y z
N MET A 1 -19.33 30.24 -17.57
CA MET A 1 -19.81 29.78 -16.24
C MET A 1 -18.58 29.70 -15.36
N ASN A 2 -18.65 30.11 -14.09
CA ASN A 2 -17.47 30.04 -13.22
C ASN A 2 -17.25 28.57 -12.83
N GLN A 3 -16.14 27.99 -13.26
CA GLN A 3 -15.78 26.61 -12.90
C GLN A 3 -15.47 26.50 -11.42
N ALA A 4 -15.84 25.37 -10.82
CA ALA A 4 -15.42 24.96 -9.50
C ALA A 4 -14.06 24.24 -9.59
N LYS A 5 -13.36 24.15 -8.45
CA LYS A 5 -12.12 23.37 -8.35
C LYS A 5 -12.28 22.24 -7.35
N LEU A 6 -11.89 21.04 -7.76
CA LEU A 6 -11.82 19.87 -6.90
C LEU A 6 -10.37 19.47 -6.71
N THR A 7 -9.86 19.55 -5.49
CA THR A 7 -8.53 19.07 -5.13
C THR A 7 -8.61 17.71 -4.48
N ILE A 8 -8.00 16.70 -5.09
CA ILE A 8 -7.87 15.35 -4.53
C ILE A 8 -6.46 15.20 -3.98
N GLN A 9 -6.35 15.00 -2.66
CA GLN A 9 -5.08 14.71 -2.00
C GLN A 9 -4.99 13.23 -1.67
N ARG A 10 -3.89 12.58 -2.04
CA ARG A 10 -3.62 11.21 -1.66
C ARG A 10 -2.78 11.15 -0.39
N THR A 11 -3.16 10.29 0.55
CA THR A 11 -2.31 9.99 1.69
C THR A 11 -1.07 9.19 1.27
N SER A 12 0.09 9.51 1.86
CA SER A 12 1.30 8.70 1.63
C SER A 12 1.19 7.40 2.38
N GLN A 13 1.30 6.29 1.65
CA GLN A 13 1.21 4.95 2.20
C GLN A 13 2.29 4.07 1.56
N TRP A 14 3.04 3.37 2.40
CA TRP A 14 4.06 2.44 1.90
C TRP A 14 3.45 1.41 0.94
N ILE A 15 2.30 0.85 1.32
CA ILE A 15 1.51 -0.02 0.47
C ILE A 15 0.94 0.80 -0.70
N ASN A 16 1.26 0.40 -1.93
CA ASN A 16 0.96 1.12 -3.16
C ASN A 16 1.74 2.44 -3.40
N SER A 17 2.78 2.74 -2.62
CA SER A 17 3.65 3.91 -2.88
C SER A 17 4.25 3.93 -4.30
N GLY A 18 4.46 2.76 -4.91
CA GLY A 18 4.98 2.63 -6.28
C GLY A 18 3.93 2.75 -7.39
N SER A 19 2.66 2.99 -7.07
CA SER A 19 1.56 3.02 -8.04
C SER A 19 0.81 4.34 -7.91
N SER A 20 0.36 4.94 -9.01
CA SER A 20 -0.55 6.09 -8.98
C SER A 20 -2.01 5.65 -8.85
N TYR A 21 -2.84 6.49 -8.23
CA TYR A 21 -4.29 6.29 -8.20
C TYR A 21 -4.90 7.09 -9.34
N ARG A 22 -5.67 6.43 -10.20
CA ARG A 22 -6.41 7.10 -11.26
C ARG A 22 -7.70 7.68 -10.69
N VAL A 23 -7.98 8.94 -10.99
CA VAL A 23 -9.15 9.68 -10.50
C VAL A 23 -10.24 9.58 -11.55
N LEU A 24 -11.41 9.10 -11.13
CA LEU A 24 -12.60 8.99 -11.94
C LEU A 24 -13.60 10.07 -11.49
N LEU A 25 -13.96 10.99 -12.39
CA LEU A 25 -15.04 11.95 -12.21
C LEU A 25 -16.20 11.54 -13.12
N ASP A 26 -17.37 11.31 -12.55
CA ASP A 26 -18.57 10.84 -13.25
C ASP A 26 -18.36 9.56 -14.09
N GLY A 27 -17.38 8.76 -13.67
CA GLY A 27 -17.00 7.51 -14.33
C GLY A 27 -15.89 7.65 -15.37
N GLU A 28 -15.48 8.87 -15.72
CA GLU A 28 -14.40 9.15 -16.67
C GLU A 28 -13.09 9.47 -15.97
N GLU A 29 -11.97 8.97 -16.51
CA GLU A 29 -10.64 9.21 -15.95
C GLU A 29 -10.16 10.63 -16.27
N GLN A 30 -9.94 11.43 -15.23
CA GLN A 30 -9.51 12.84 -15.36
C GLN A 30 -8.03 13.05 -15.06
N GLY A 31 -7.35 12.03 -14.51
CA GLY A 31 -5.93 12.11 -14.19
C GLY A 31 -5.49 11.06 -13.19
N SER A 32 -4.28 11.22 -12.67
CA SER A 32 -3.74 10.32 -11.63
C SER A 32 -3.00 11.09 -10.55
N VAL A 33 -3.01 10.54 -9.33
CA VAL A 33 -2.35 11.10 -8.14
C VAL A 33 -1.35 10.10 -7.57
N ALA A 34 -0.08 10.51 -7.52
CA ALA A 34 1.01 9.71 -6.96
C ALA A 34 0.96 9.72 -5.42
N ASP A 35 1.81 8.90 -4.79
CA ASP A 35 1.86 8.79 -3.34
C ASP A 35 2.18 10.13 -2.67
N GLY A 36 1.36 10.53 -1.69
CA GLY A 36 1.50 11.81 -0.99
C GLY A 36 1.20 13.07 -1.81
N GLN A 37 0.91 12.94 -3.11
CA GLN A 37 0.65 14.08 -3.98
C GLN A 37 -0.82 14.50 -4.00
N GLN A 38 -1.10 15.61 -4.67
CA GLN A 38 -2.45 16.11 -4.94
C GLN A 38 -2.63 16.45 -6.42
N ILE A 39 -3.87 16.39 -6.88
CA ILE A 39 -4.29 16.85 -8.21
C ILE A 39 -5.50 17.78 -8.05
N THR A 40 -5.52 18.87 -8.80
CA THR A 40 -6.65 19.81 -8.86
C THR A 40 -7.30 19.72 -10.22
N LEU A 41 -8.62 19.52 -10.24
CA LEU A 41 -9.44 19.43 -11.43
C LEU A 41 -10.37 20.65 -11.49
N GLU A 42 -10.50 21.23 -12.67
CA GLU A 42 -11.56 22.18 -12.96
C GLU A 42 -12.84 21.41 -13.31
N VAL A 43 -13.92 21.69 -12.59
CA VAL A 43 -15.17 20.93 -12.67
C VAL A 43 -16.33 21.91 -12.84
N GLU A 44 -17.31 21.55 -13.68
CA GLU A 44 -18.52 22.35 -13.80
C GLU A 44 -19.30 22.37 -12.47
N PRO A 45 -20.02 23.45 -12.15
CA PRO A 45 -20.86 23.47 -10.95
C PRO A 45 -22.00 22.46 -11.05
N GLY A 46 -22.27 21.73 -9.97
CA GLY A 46 -23.31 20.71 -9.93
C GLY A 46 -22.98 19.53 -9.02
N THR A 47 -23.77 18.47 -9.15
CA THR A 47 -23.57 17.21 -8.42
C THR A 47 -22.72 16.27 -9.25
N HIS A 48 -21.59 15.86 -8.69
CA HIS A 48 -20.63 14.96 -9.34
C HIS A 48 -20.32 13.75 -8.46
N THR A 49 -19.82 12.69 -9.08
CA THR A 49 -19.34 11.50 -8.40
C THR A 49 -17.84 11.34 -8.62
N VAL A 50 -17.09 11.18 -7.53
CA VAL A 50 -15.64 11.01 -7.56
C VAL A 50 -15.28 9.63 -7.03
N ALA A 51 -14.42 8.91 -7.73
CA ALA A 51 -13.86 7.64 -7.27
C ALA A 51 -12.37 7.55 -7.63
N ILE A 52 -11.64 6.67 -6.94
CA ILE A 52 -10.27 6.34 -7.29
C ILE A 52 -10.14 4.87 -7.70
N THR A 53 -9.16 4.58 -8.55
CA THR A 53 -8.84 3.21 -8.96
C THR A 53 -7.34 2.97 -9.06
N ILE A 54 -6.92 1.75 -8.72
CA ILE A 54 -5.56 1.24 -8.89
C ILE A 54 -5.65 -0.21 -9.36
N GLY A 55 -5.05 -0.52 -10.51
CA GLY A 55 -5.16 -1.84 -11.13
C GLY A 55 -6.61 -2.27 -11.35
N ARG A 56 -7.03 -3.36 -10.71
CA ARG A 56 -8.38 -3.94 -10.78
C ARG A 56 -9.32 -3.45 -9.67
N SER A 57 -8.86 -2.55 -8.82
CA SER A 57 -9.56 -2.14 -7.60
C SER A 57 -10.11 -0.74 -7.71
N ARG A 58 -11.34 -0.53 -7.22
CA ARG A 58 -12.04 0.76 -7.26
C ARG A 58 -12.59 1.11 -5.87
N SER A 59 -12.50 2.38 -5.47
CA SER A 59 -13.17 2.86 -4.25
C SER A 59 -14.68 2.93 -4.41
N ARG A 60 -15.39 3.07 -3.29
CA ARG A 60 -16.78 3.53 -3.33
C ARG A 60 -16.81 4.96 -3.89
N PRO A 61 -17.74 5.29 -4.82
CA PRO A 61 -17.91 6.66 -5.28
C PRO A 61 -18.34 7.57 -4.13
N LEU A 62 -17.78 8.77 -4.09
CA LEU A 62 -18.20 9.87 -3.22
C LEU A 62 -18.97 10.87 -4.05
N THR A 63 -20.22 11.12 -3.69
CA THR A 63 -21.03 12.17 -4.30
C THR A 63 -20.68 13.50 -3.66
N ILE A 64 -20.33 14.49 -4.47
CA ILE A 64 -20.04 15.85 -4.04
C ILE A 64 -20.96 16.83 -4.78
N SER A 65 -21.32 17.93 -4.13
CA SER A 65 -22.01 19.07 -4.75
C SER A 65 -21.03 20.22 -4.83
N LEU A 66 -20.92 20.88 -5.98
CA LEU A 66 -20.02 22.00 -6.23
C LEU A 66 -20.80 23.25 -6.63
N GLU A 67 -20.63 24.34 -5.90
CA GLU A 67 -21.15 25.67 -6.26
C GLU A 67 -20.22 26.39 -7.25
N PRO A 68 -20.72 27.39 -8.01
CA PRO A 68 -19.89 28.16 -8.92
C PRO A 68 -18.71 28.84 -8.21
N ALA A 69 -17.50 28.65 -8.72
CA ALA A 69 -16.23 29.09 -8.10
C ALA A 69 -15.93 28.49 -6.70
N GLU A 70 -16.61 27.41 -6.29
CA GLU A 70 -16.25 26.69 -5.07
C GLU A 70 -14.92 25.96 -5.23
N GLU A 71 -14.09 25.97 -4.18
CA GLU A 71 -12.92 25.11 -4.07
C GLU A 71 -13.20 24.04 -3.00
N LYS A 72 -13.26 22.77 -3.41
CA LYS A 72 -13.52 21.62 -2.53
C LYS A 72 -12.32 20.70 -2.49
N GLN A 73 -11.99 20.19 -1.30
CA GLN A 73 -10.90 19.25 -1.11
C GLN A 73 -11.42 17.89 -0.62
N VAL A 74 -10.85 16.82 -1.17
CA VAL A 74 -11.12 15.44 -0.79
C VAL A 74 -9.81 14.70 -0.57
N VAL A 75 -9.83 13.70 0.31
CA VAL A 75 -8.67 12.85 0.61
C VAL A 75 -8.94 11.42 0.19
N CYS A 76 -7.93 10.77 -0.37
CA CYS A 76 -8.02 9.38 -0.80
C CYS A 76 -6.82 8.54 -0.34
N GLY A 77 -7.03 7.22 -0.27
CA GLY A 77 -6.03 6.27 0.25
C GLY A 77 -6.51 4.81 0.20
N SER A 78 -5.79 3.93 0.86
CA SER A 78 -6.14 2.53 1.11
C SER A 78 -6.30 2.27 2.60
N LYS A 79 -7.23 1.38 3.00
CA LYS A 79 -7.35 0.91 4.38
C LYS A 79 -6.53 -0.34 4.67
N LEU A 80 -5.83 -0.88 3.66
CA LEU A 80 -4.95 -2.03 3.85
C LEU A 80 -3.85 -1.67 4.84
N THR A 81 -3.91 -2.29 6.03
CA THR A 81 -2.97 -2.05 7.12
C THR A 81 -2.58 -3.35 7.84
N GLY A 82 -1.42 -3.32 8.50
CA GLY A 82 -1.00 -4.27 9.53
C GLY A 82 -0.61 -5.66 9.02
N TRP A 83 -1.10 -6.71 9.70
CA TRP A 83 -0.70 -8.10 9.49
C TRP A 83 -1.11 -8.67 8.12
N HIS A 84 -2.01 -8.02 7.39
CA HIS A 84 -2.41 -8.46 6.05
C HIS A 84 -1.23 -8.46 5.06
N ARG A 85 -0.11 -7.78 5.38
CA ARG A 85 1.17 -7.80 4.63
C ARG A 85 1.78 -9.19 4.44
N TRP A 86 1.50 -10.14 5.34
CA TRP A 86 2.03 -11.51 5.30
C TRP A 86 1.53 -12.36 4.14
N LEU A 87 0.59 -11.83 3.40
CA LEU A 87 -0.19 -12.52 2.40
C LEU A 87 0.19 -12.02 0.99
N ALA A 88 1.48 -11.96 0.66
CA ALA A 88 1.95 -11.56 -0.69
C ALA A 88 1.29 -12.39 -1.82
N LEU A 89 1.03 -13.68 -1.57
CA LEU A 89 0.25 -14.57 -2.45
C LEU A 89 -1.24 -14.22 -2.53
N TYR A 90 -1.85 -13.77 -1.43
CA TYR A 90 -3.24 -13.30 -1.40
C TYR A 90 -3.41 -12.05 -2.25
N TYR A 91 -2.47 -11.10 -2.19
CA TYR A 91 -2.55 -9.85 -2.95
C TYR A 91 -2.27 -10.02 -4.44
N ALA A 92 -1.57 -11.08 -4.85
CA ALA A 92 -1.42 -11.41 -6.26
C ALA A 92 -2.74 -11.94 -6.88
N ILE A 93 -3.63 -12.48 -6.06
CA ILE A 93 -4.84 -13.19 -6.50
C ILE A 93 -6.12 -12.39 -6.20
N LEU A 94 -6.16 -11.63 -5.11
CA LEU A 94 -7.35 -10.91 -4.65
C LEU A 94 -7.23 -9.40 -4.91
N PRO A 95 -8.29 -8.77 -5.44
CA PRO A 95 -8.31 -7.34 -5.65
C PRO A 95 -8.14 -6.61 -4.31
N ILE A 96 -7.36 -5.53 -4.30
CA ILE A 96 -7.23 -4.61 -3.17
C ILE A 96 -8.61 -3.97 -2.94
N THR A 97 -9.43 -4.49 -2.03
CA THR A 97 -10.84 -4.05 -1.90
C THR A 97 -11.03 -2.77 -1.08
N ASP A 98 -9.96 -2.22 -0.53
CA ASP A 98 -10.03 -1.26 0.58
C ASP A 98 -9.60 0.16 0.22
N LEU A 99 -9.80 0.58 -1.03
CA LEU A 99 -9.62 1.98 -1.41
C LEU A 99 -10.72 2.86 -0.82
N TYR A 100 -10.37 4.07 -0.40
CA TYR A 100 -11.32 5.05 0.10
C TYR A 100 -11.06 6.43 -0.49
N ILE A 101 -12.13 7.21 -0.57
CA ILE A 101 -12.15 8.64 -0.84
C ILE A 101 -13.18 9.27 0.12
N ALA A 102 -12.84 10.40 0.72
CA ALA A 102 -13.66 11.07 1.71
C ALA A 102 -13.47 12.60 1.59
N GLU A 103 -14.46 13.37 2.02
CA GLU A 103 -14.32 14.82 2.12
C GLU A 103 -13.23 15.19 3.14
N PHE A 104 -12.44 16.20 2.80
CA PHE A 104 -11.45 16.73 3.72
C PHE A 104 -12.18 17.49 4.84
N GLN A 105 -11.91 17.14 6.09
CA GLN A 105 -12.33 17.93 7.25
C GLN A 105 -11.09 18.47 7.96
N GLU A 106 -11.09 19.77 8.28
CA GLU A 106 -10.04 20.38 9.08
C GLU A 106 -9.92 19.65 10.43
N GLY A 107 -8.73 19.09 10.69
CA GLY A 107 -8.49 18.25 11.87
C GLY A 107 -8.69 16.73 11.66
N MET A 108 -9.01 16.28 10.43
CA MET A 108 -9.00 14.85 10.09
C MET A 108 -7.56 14.33 10.09
N GLN A 109 -7.08 13.92 11.26
CA GLN A 109 -5.81 13.24 11.40
C GLN A 109 -6.00 11.78 10.96
N ILE A 110 -5.63 11.47 9.72
CA ILE A 110 -5.64 10.08 9.26
C ILE A 110 -4.42 9.39 9.89
N VAL A 111 -4.60 8.92 11.11
CA VAL A 111 -3.58 8.22 11.88
C VAL A 111 -3.44 6.81 11.33
N TYR A 112 -2.42 6.59 10.52
CA TYR A 112 -1.99 5.25 10.18
C TYR A 112 -0.92 4.79 11.16
N PRO A 113 -1.01 3.56 11.69
CA PRO A 113 0.03 3.00 12.55
C PRO A 113 1.32 2.65 11.79
N GLU A 114 1.42 3.00 10.50
CA GLU A 114 2.44 2.50 9.60
C GLU A 114 3.54 3.53 9.34
N LEU A 115 4.77 3.05 9.30
CA LEU A 115 5.92 3.85 8.88
C LEU A 115 5.74 4.22 7.40
N THR A 116 5.78 5.52 7.09
CA THR A 116 5.82 5.99 5.71
C THR A 116 7.06 5.43 5.01
N ARG A 117 7.04 5.39 3.67
CA ARG A 117 8.20 4.94 2.90
C ARG A 117 9.46 5.71 3.31
N ASP A 118 9.35 7.02 3.46
CA ASP A 118 10.45 7.90 3.84
C ASP A 118 10.97 7.60 5.23
N GLU A 119 10.09 7.28 6.18
CA GLU A 119 10.49 6.89 7.53
C GLU A 119 11.19 5.53 7.53
N VAL A 120 10.77 4.57 6.69
CA VAL A 120 11.50 3.29 6.50
C VAL A 120 12.87 3.53 5.87
N VAL A 121 12.95 4.38 4.83
CA VAL A 121 14.22 4.76 4.19
C VAL A 121 15.16 5.44 5.20
N ARG A 122 14.63 6.34 6.02
CA ARG A 122 15.34 7.04 7.09
C ARG A 122 15.88 6.10 8.15
N ARG A 123 15.13 5.04 8.49
CA ARG A 123 15.58 3.98 9.41
C ARG A 123 16.62 3.03 8.81
N GLY A 124 16.76 3.04 7.48
CA GLY A 124 17.87 2.42 6.77
C GLY A 124 17.71 0.94 6.44
N LEU A 125 18.73 0.41 5.75
CA LEU A 125 18.75 -0.94 5.19
C LEU A 125 18.52 -2.05 6.24
N LEU A 126 19.16 -1.93 7.41
CA LEU A 126 19.02 -2.95 8.45
C LEU A 126 17.60 -3.03 8.99
N HIS A 127 16.94 -1.88 9.17
CA HIS A 127 15.54 -1.84 9.57
C HIS A 127 14.64 -2.50 8.53
N PHE A 128 14.89 -2.23 7.25
CA PHE A 128 14.18 -2.85 6.12
C PHE A 128 14.39 -4.37 6.07
N ILE A 129 15.63 -4.85 6.13
CA ILE A 129 15.93 -6.29 6.14
C ILE A 129 15.24 -6.98 7.32
N TRP A 130 15.33 -6.42 8.51
CA TRP A 130 14.75 -7.03 9.70
C TRP A 130 13.21 -7.09 9.63
N HIS A 131 12.56 -5.96 9.35
CA HIS A 131 11.10 -5.87 9.43
C HIS A 131 10.39 -6.37 8.18
N ILE A 132 10.94 -6.16 6.99
CA ILE A 132 10.30 -6.51 5.71
C ILE A 132 10.87 -7.82 5.18
N GLY A 133 12.18 -8.05 5.30
CA GLY A 133 12.84 -9.26 4.84
C GLY A 133 12.59 -10.46 5.76
N ILE A 134 13.20 -10.44 6.95
CA ILE A 134 13.22 -11.60 7.88
C ILE A 134 11.89 -11.80 8.55
N ILE A 135 11.39 -10.75 9.23
CA ILE A 135 10.05 -10.74 9.78
C ILE A 135 9.15 -10.79 8.56
N GLY A 136 8.84 -9.69 7.88
CA GLY A 136 7.79 -9.54 6.86
C GLY A 136 7.64 -10.55 5.72
N TRP A 137 8.66 -11.36 5.41
CA TRP A 137 8.57 -12.40 4.38
C TRP A 137 9.10 -13.75 4.86
N GLY A 138 10.32 -13.79 5.39
CA GLY A 138 11.04 -15.04 5.70
C GLY A 138 10.28 -15.94 6.68
N LEU A 139 9.99 -15.46 7.88
CA LEU A 139 9.44 -16.32 8.94
C LEU A 139 8.07 -16.92 8.57
N PRO A 140 7.08 -16.18 8.03
CA PRO A 140 5.77 -16.75 7.73
C PRO A 140 5.73 -17.57 6.45
N VAL A 141 6.54 -17.27 5.44
CA VAL A 141 6.69 -18.20 4.30
C VAL A 141 7.31 -19.51 4.79
N GLY A 142 8.34 -19.44 5.65
CA GLY A 142 8.93 -20.63 6.25
C GLY A 142 7.94 -21.41 7.11
N LEU A 143 7.15 -20.73 7.95
CA LEU A 143 6.12 -21.36 8.75
C LEU A 143 5.03 -22.01 7.88
N PHE A 144 4.58 -21.33 6.84
CA PHE A 144 3.59 -21.86 5.89
C PHE A 144 4.13 -23.12 5.19
N VAL A 145 5.35 -23.07 4.66
CA VAL A 145 5.99 -24.23 4.03
C VAL A 145 6.14 -25.39 5.02
N TYR A 146 6.55 -25.11 6.25
CA TYR A 146 6.62 -26.13 7.30
C TYR A 146 5.25 -26.78 7.57
N VAL A 147 4.18 -25.98 7.70
CA VAL A 147 2.82 -26.51 7.90
C VAL A 147 2.37 -27.36 6.71
N VAL A 148 2.62 -26.92 5.48
CA VAL A 148 2.31 -27.70 4.28
C VAL A 148 3.09 -29.02 4.27
N LEU A 149 4.39 -28.99 4.55
CA LEU A 149 5.22 -30.20 4.61
C LEU A 149 4.77 -31.15 5.72
N LEU A 150 4.34 -30.63 6.86
CA LEU A 150 3.79 -31.40 7.97
C LEU A 150 2.46 -32.06 7.58
N LEU A 151 1.58 -31.34 6.89
CA LEU A 151 0.30 -31.85 6.38
C LEU A 151 0.48 -32.90 5.28
N LEU A 152 1.54 -32.80 4.48
CA LEU A 152 1.84 -33.78 3.43
C LEU A 152 2.56 -35.03 3.96
N ASN A 153 3.27 -34.92 5.09
CA ASN A 153 4.04 -36.02 5.70
C ASN A 153 3.48 -36.42 7.07
N LEU A 154 2.15 -36.53 7.19
CA LEU A 154 1.40 -36.70 8.45
C LEU A 154 1.76 -37.94 9.31
N SER A 155 2.61 -38.87 8.84
CA SER A 155 2.77 -40.19 9.47
C SER A 155 4.11 -40.49 10.14
N ASP A 156 5.23 -39.81 9.84
CA ASP A 156 6.55 -40.40 10.09
C ASP A 156 7.60 -39.54 10.83
N LEU A 157 7.24 -38.36 11.34
CA LEU A 157 8.19 -37.48 12.02
C LEU A 157 8.15 -37.65 13.54
N SER A 158 9.29 -37.99 14.13
CA SER A 158 9.49 -37.89 15.58
C SER A 158 9.42 -36.42 16.02
N PRO A 159 9.03 -36.11 17.28
CA PRO A 159 8.93 -34.73 17.76
C PRO A 159 10.23 -33.92 17.59
N LEU A 160 11.38 -34.56 17.79
CA LEU A 160 12.69 -33.92 17.59
C LEU A 160 12.96 -33.62 16.12
N ALA A 161 12.63 -34.55 15.22
CA ALA A 161 12.78 -34.34 13.77
C ALA A 161 11.86 -33.22 13.28
N ALA A 162 10.62 -33.16 13.78
CA ALA A 162 9.68 -32.07 13.48
C ALA A 162 10.23 -30.71 13.95
N LEU A 163 10.78 -30.63 15.16
CA LEU A 163 11.38 -29.40 15.68
C LEU A 163 12.61 -28.97 14.87
N LEU A 164 13.52 -29.89 14.55
CA LEU A 164 14.70 -29.58 13.72
C LEU A 164 14.30 -29.14 12.31
N ASN A 165 13.24 -29.74 11.73
CA ASN A 165 12.68 -29.33 10.46
C ASN A 165 12.09 -27.92 10.53
N LEU A 166 11.33 -27.60 11.58
CA LEU A 166 10.82 -26.24 11.81
C LEU A 166 11.97 -25.22 11.89
N VAL A 167 12.98 -25.48 12.73
CA VAL A 167 14.10 -24.56 12.94
C VAL A 167 14.89 -24.37 11.65
N SER A 168 15.20 -25.45 10.93
CA SER A 168 15.93 -25.37 9.65
C SER A 168 15.12 -24.65 8.57
N THR A 169 13.82 -24.94 8.46
CA THR A 169 12.93 -24.24 7.52
C THR A 169 12.88 -22.74 7.83
N LEU A 170 12.61 -22.36 9.08
CA LEU A 170 12.61 -20.96 9.48
C LEU A 170 13.97 -20.29 9.25
N GLY A 171 15.08 -20.98 9.51
CA GLY A 171 16.44 -20.47 9.25
C GLY A 171 16.72 -20.22 7.77
N ILE A 172 16.35 -21.16 6.90
CA ILE A 172 16.50 -21.04 5.44
C ILE A 172 15.70 -19.85 4.91
N PHE A 173 14.44 -19.72 5.32
CA PHE A 173 13.59 -18.63 4.86
C PHE A 173 13.95 -17.28 5.49
N ALA A 174 14.44 -17.24 6.73
CA ALA A 174 15.00 -16.02 7.32
C ALA A 174 16.23 -15.53 6.53
N LEU A 175 17.13 -16.44 6.15
CA LEU A 175 18.27 -16.12 5.27
C LEU A 175 17.79 -15.64 3.90
N GLY A 176 16.78 -16.29 3.33
CA GLY A 176 16.10 -15.84 2.11
C GLY A 176 15.54 -14.42 2.26
N GLY A 177 14.95 -14.10 3.42
CA GLY A 177 14.48 -12.76 3.76
C GLY A 177 15.58 -11.70 3.81
N VAL A 178 16.79 -12.07 4.29
CA VAL A 178 17.98 -11.19 4.23
C VAL A 178 18.38 -10.90 2.79
N ILE A 179 18.52 -11.95 1.97
CA ILE A 179 18.89 -11.82 0.56
C ILE A 179 17.86 -10.99 -0.19
N PHE A 180 16.57 -11.28 0.00
CA PHE A 180 15.47 -10.50 -0.55
C PHE A 180 15.56 -9.03 -0.15
N GLY A 181 15.79 -8.74 1.14
CA GLY A 181 15.93 -7.37 1.64
C GLY A 181 17.07 -6.62 0.97
N LEU A 182 18.23 -7.26 0.78
CA LEU A 182 19.39 -6.70 0.10
C LEU A 182 19.12 -6.42 -1.39
N VAL A 183 18.46 -7.34 -2.08
CA VAL A 183 18.12 -7.20 -3.51
C VAL A 183 17.05 -6.14 -3.75
N MET A 184 16.07 -6.03 -2.86
CA MET A 184 14.94 -5.11 -3.00
C MET A 184 15.26 -3.69 -2.54
N TRP A 185 16.25 -3.50 -1.67
CA TRP A 185 16.58 -2.18 -1.12
C TRP A 185 16.89 -1.10 -2.17
N PRO A 186 17.67 -1.36 -3.25
CA PRO A 186 17.93 -0.36 -4.29
C PRO A 186 16.66 0.14 -4.99
N THR A 187 15.74 -0.76 -5.31
CA THR A 187 14.43 -0.43 -5.89
C THR A 187 13.56 0.32 -4.88
N PHE A 188 13.65 -0.07 -3.61
CA PHE A 188 12.90 0.55 -2.54
C PHE A 188 13.33 2.00 -2.27
N ARG A 189 14.62 2.31 -2.37
CA ARG A 189 15.14 3.68 -2.17
C ARG A 189 15.03 4.59 -3.40
N SER A 190 14.98 4.04 -4.62
CA SER A 190 15.08 4.87 -5.83
C SER A 190 13.82 5.70 -6.07
N THR A 191 12.65 5.13 -5.84
CA THR A 191 11.38 5.85 -6.03
C THR A 191 11.16 6.97 -4.99
N SER A 192 11.87 7.00 -3.86
CA SER A 192 11.74 8.11 -2.89
C SER A 192 12.54 9.35 -3.28
N ARG A 193 13.48 9.23 -4.25
CA ARG A 193 14.27 10.39 -4.72
C ARG A 193 13.58 11.19 -5.81
N GLU A 194 12.70 10.58 -6.60
CA GLU A 194 11.98 11.28 -7.67
C GLU A 194 10.98 12.30 -7.11
N THR A 195 10.38 12.02 -5.94
CA THR A 195 9.42 12.91 -5.28
C THR A 195 10.03 14.21 -4.74
N ASP A 196 11.33 14.24 -4.41
CA ASP A 196 12.01 15.44 -3.91
C ASP A 196 12.49 16.36 -5.04
N THR A 197 12.68 15.85 -6.26
CA THR A 197 13.17 16.64 -7.40
C THR A 197 12.08 17.43 -8.13
N ASP A 198 10.81 17.07 -7.95
CA ASP A 198 9.67 17.76 -8.60
C ASP A 198 9.10 18.91 -7.75
N SER A 199 9.73 19.23 -6.61
CA SER A 199 9.31 20.29 -5.67
C SER A 199 10.28 21.47 -5.57
N ASN A 200 11.20 21.63 -6.55
CA ASN A 200 12.07 22.80 -6.70
C ASN A 200 11.81 23.57 -7.99
#